data_AF-A0A6V7L8Z2-F1
#
_entry.id   AF-A0A6V7L8Z2-F1
#
_cell.length_a   1.000
_cell.length_b   1.000
_cell.length_c   1.000
_cell.angle_alpha   90.00
_cell.angle_beta   90.00
_cell.angle_gamma   90.00
#
_symmetry.space_group_name_H-M   'P 1'
#
loop_
_entity.id
_entity.type
_entity.pdbx_description
1 polymer ?
#
loop_
_entity_poly.entity_id
_entity_poly.type
_entity_poly.pdbx_seq_one_letter_code
_entity_poly.pdbx_strand_id
1 'polypeptide(L)'
;MSHVIVVRVFKPGDESGCQELVKNTIKKSINSAFVSNLLREITFELMTFTAAIMYIFFGLPLHICLVVIPLVVISTYIATYLTFTAIAIEKSQEITNVQ
;
A
#
# COMPACT_ATOMS: atom_id res chain seq x y z
N MET A 1 7.33 -34.81 -5.43
CA MET A 1 6.79 -34.07 -6.58
C MET A 1 7.85 -33.10 -7.05
N SER A 2 8.36 -33.29 -8.27
CA SER A 2 9.49 -32.53 -8.80
C SER A 2 9.00 -31.19 -9.33
N HIS A 3 9.18 -30.11 -8.57
CA HIS A 3 8.88 -28.76 -9.03
C HIS A 3 9.93 -28.33 -10.06
N VAL A 4 9.60 -28.44 -11.35
CA VAL A 4 10.44 -27.95 -12.43
C VAL A 4 10.11 -26.46 -12.65
N ILE A 5 11.08 -25.60 -12.38
CA ILE A 5 11.00 -24.16 -12.64
C ILE A 5 11.68 -23.91 -13.99
N VAL A 6 10.92 -23.48 -14.99
CA VAL A 6 11.46 -23.12 -16.32
C VAL A 6 11.45 -21.60 -16.45
N VAL A 7 12.64 -21.00 -16.47
CA VAL A 7 12.81 -19.57 -16.77
C VAL A 7 13.01 -19.41 -18.27
N ARG A 8 12.14 -18.63 -18.93
CA ARG A 8 12.21 -18.38 -20.38
C ARG A 8 12.20 -16.88 -20.66
N VAL A 9 12.74 -16.50 -21.82
CA VAL A 9 12.69 -15.11 -22.33
C VAL A 9 11.24 -14.74 -22.66
N PHE A 10 10.88 -13.48 -22.38
CA PHE A 10 9.56 -12.92 -22.64
C PHE A 10 9.18 -13.06 -24.12
N LYS A 11 7.97 -13.55 -24.40
CA LYS A 11 7.41 -13.64 -25.75
C LYS A 11 6.14 -12.79 -25.87
N PRO A 12 5.87 -12.20 -27.05
CA PRO A 12 4.60 -11.52 -27.31
C PRO A 12 3.45 -12.51 -27.15
N GLY A 13 2.57 -12.27 -26.17
CA GLY A 13 1.55 -13.21 -25.70
C GLY A 13 1.63 -13.54 -24.19
N ASP A 14 2.79 -13.35 -23.56
CA ASP A 14 2.98 -13.51 -22.11
C ASP A 14 2.48 -12.29 -21.30
N GLU A 15 2.03 -11.24 -21.97
CA GLU A 15 1.58 -9.97 -21.38
C GLU A 15 0.48 -10.18 -20.33
N SER A 16 -0.51 -11.02 -20.64
CA SER A 16 -1.62 -11.34 -19.73
C SER A 16 -1.13 -12.06 -18.46
N GLY A 17 -0.24 -13.05 -18.62
CA GLY A 17 0.37 -13.77 -17.51
C GLY A 17 1.26 -12.88 -16.65
N CYS A 18 2.05 -12.00 -17.26
CA CYS A 18 2.85 -11.01 -16.55
C CYS A 18 1.98 -10.01 -15.78
N GLN A 19 0.90 -9.50 -16.37
CA GLN A 19 -0.04 -8.62 -15.68
C GLN A 19 -0.70 -9.31 -14.48
N GLU A 20 -1.10 -10.57 -14.62
CA GLU A 20 -1.71 -11.32 -13.53
C GLU A 20 -0.71 -11.62 -12.40
N LEU A 21 0.55 -11.95 -12.74
CA LEU A 21 1.63 -12.12 -11.77
C LEU A 21 1.95 -10.84 -11.00
N VAL A 22 2.01 -9.70 -11.69
CA VAL A 22 2.21 -8.39 -11.07
C VAL A 22 1.05 -8.07 -10.13
N LYS A 23 -0.20 -8.25 -10.59
CA LYS A 23 -1.40 -8.03 -9.78
C LYS A 23 -1.42 -8.91 -8.52
N ASN A 24 -1.09 -10.19 -8.64
CA ASN A 24 -1.04 -11.12 -7.51
C ASN A 24 0.07 -10.77 -6.51
N THR A 25 1.23 -10.33 -7.02
CA THR A 25 2.36 -9.89 -6.19
C THR A 25 2.00 -8.62 -5.40
N ILE A 26 1.39 -7.64 -6.06
CA ILE A 26 0.92 -6.40 -5.43
C ILE A 26 -0.13 -6.71 -4.35
N LYS A 27 -1.10 -7.58 -4.66
CA LYS A 27 -2.19 -7.91 -3.72
C LYS A 27 -1.67 -8.61 -2.46
N LYS A 28 -0.68 -9.50 -2.59
CA LYS A 28 0.00 -10.12 -1.43
C LYS A 28 0.83 -9.11 -0.64
N SER A 29 1.52 -8.20 -1.33
CA SER A 29 2.43 -7.24 -0.70
C SER A 29 1.69 -6.11 0.03
N ILE A 30 0.55 -5.64 -0.50
CA ILE A 30 -0.27 -4.57 0.08
C ILE A 30 -0.67 -4.86 1.53
N ASN A 31 -1.11 -6.08 1.84
CA ASN A 31 -1.57 -6.40 3.20
C ASN A 31 -0.40 -6.38 4.19
N SER A 32 0.74 -6.96 3.82
CA SER A 32 1.95 -6.95 4.65
C SER A 32 2.49 -5.53 4.85
N ALA A 33 2.51 -4.73 3.79
CA ALA A 33 2.98 -3.36 3.84
C ALA A 33 2.03 -2.44 4.60
N PHE A 34 0.71 -2.67 4.51
CA PHE A 34 -0.28 -1.95 5.31
C PHE A 34 -0.08 -2.21 6.80
N VAL A 35 0.05 -3.48 7.22
CA VAL A 35 0.31 -3.82 8.63
C VAL A 35 1.64 -3.22 9.09
N SER A 36 2.69 -3.28 8.26
CA SER A 36 3.99 -2.67 8.57
C SER A 36 3.91 -1.14 8.70
N ASN A 37 3.15 -0.46 7.85
CA ASN A 37 2.95 0.99 7.92
C ASN A 37 2.08 1.37 9.12
N LEU A 38 1.06 0.58 9.44
CA LEU A 38 0.18 0.82 10.57
C LEU A 38 0.93 0.71 11.91
N LEU A 39 1.82 -0.27 12.03
CA LEU A 39 2.64 -0.49 13.24
C LEU A 39 3.88 0.41 13.30
N ARG A 40 4.09 1.28 12.31
CA ARG A 40 5.20 2.20 12.32
C ARG A 40 4.95 3.29 13.36
N GLU A 41 5.97 3.59 14.15
CA GLU A 41 5.92 4.60 15.22
C GLU A 41 5.40 5.96 14.73
N ILE A 42 5.83 6.37 13.54
CA ILE A 42 5.36 7.59 12.85
C ILE A 42 3.83 7.65 12.71
N THR A 43 3.17 6.52 12.50
CA THR A 43 1.71 6.47 12.32
C THR A 43 0.99 6.75 13.63
N PHE A 44 1.52 6.26 14.75
CA PHE A 44 1.02 6.58 16.09
C PHE A 44 1.29 8.04 16.45
N GLU A 45 2.46 8.56 16.12
CA GLU A 45 2.79 9.97 16.34
C GLU A 45 1.82 10.88 15.56
N LEU A 46 1.53 10.55 14.29
CA LEU A 46 0.56 11.26 13.47
C LEU A 46 -0.87 11.22 14.06
N MET A 47 -1.30 10.07 14.58
CA MET A 47 -2.60 9.94 15.28
C MET A 47 -2.66 10.87 16.49
N THR A 48 -1.62 10.87 17.31
CA THR A 48 -1.59 11.63 18.57
C THR A 48 -1.49 13.13 18.30
N PHE A 49 -0.69 13.53 17.31
CA PHE A 49 -0.56 14.92 16.86
C PHE A 49 -1.87 15.48 16.29
N THR A 50 -2.57 14.70 15.45
CA THR A 50 -3.86 15.10 14.88
C THR A 50 -4.93 15.24 15.96
N ALA A 51 -4.96 14.31 16.92
CA ALA A 51 -5.87 14.38 18.07
C ALA A 51 -5.58 15.61 18.96
N ALA A 52 -4.30 15.96 19.18
CA ALA A 52 -3.91 17.14 19.95
C ALA A 52 -4.37 18.43 19.26
N ILE A 53 -4.22 18.53 17.94
CA ILE A 53 -4.70 19.70 17.18
C ILE A 53 -6.22 19.85 17.31
N MET A 54 -6.98 18.77 17.13
CA MET A 54 -8.44 18.80 17.27
C MET A 54 -8.89 19.18 18.69
N TYR A 55 -8.18 18.69 19.71
CA TYR A 55 -8.50 19.02 21.10
C TYR A 55 -8.19 20.48 21.45
N ILE A 56 -7.00 20.97 21.10
CA ILE A 56 -6.51 22.30 21.50
C ILE A 56 -7.14 23.41 20.66
N PHE A 57 -7.17 23.28 19.33
CA PHE A 57 -7.64 24.34 18.44
C PHE A 57 -9.16 24.35 18.27
N PHE A 58 -9.79 23.18 18.19
CA PHE A 58 -11.24 23.08 18.01
C PHE A 58 -12.01 22.90 19.31
N GLY A 59 -11.33 22.68 20.45
CA GLY A 59 -11.97 22.51 21.76
C GLY A 59 -12.86 21.26 21.85
N LEU A 60 -12.64 20.27 20.97
CA LEU A 60 -13.48 19.07 20.90
C LEU A 60 -13.24 18.17 22.11
N PRO A 61 -14.28 17.54 22.68
CA PRO A 61 -14.13 16.58 23.77
C PRO A 61 -13.31 15.35 23.33
N LEU A 62 -12.53 14.76 24.26
CA LEU A 62 -11.62 13.64 24.01
C LEU A 62 -12.29 12.43 23.33
N HIS A 63 -13.58 12.20 23.57
CA HIS A 63 -14.34 11.13 22.93
C HIS A 63 -14.45 11.31 21.41
N ILE A 64 -14.51 12.55 20.91
CA ILE A 64 -14.54 12.83 19.48
C ILE A 64 -13.14 12.67 18.88
N CYS A 65 -12.07 12.98 19.62
CA CYS A 65 -10.70 12.71 19.17
C CYS A 65 -10.41 11.23 18.90
N LEU A 66 -11.15 10.29 19.49
CA LEU A 66 -11.01 8.86 19.16
C LEU A 66 -11.36 8.54 17.71
N VAL A 67 -12.14 9.39 17.03
CA VAL A 67 -12.47 9.25 15.59
C VAL A 67 -11.23 9.44 14.71
N VAL A 68 -10.17 10.07 15.21
CA VAL A 68 -8.88 10.18 14.52
C VAL A 68 -8.26 8.80 14.26
N ILE A 69 -8.47 7.84 15.16
CA ILE A 69 -7.91 6.48 15.03
C ILE A 69 -8.41 5.80 13.75
N PRO A 70 -9.74 5.59 13.54
CA PRO A 70 -10.22 4.98 12.31
C PRO A 70 -9.90 5.84 11.08
N LEU A 71 -9.87 7.17 11.20
CA LEU A 71 -9.52 8.05 10.09
C LEU A 71 -8.08 7.82 9.62
N VAL A 72 -7.12 7.74 10.55
CA VAL A 72 -5.71 7.48 10.21
C VAL A 72 -5.51 6.05 9.71
N VAL A 73 -6.24 5.07 10.23
CA VAL A 73 -6.21 3.68 9.71
C VAL A 73 -6.65 3.65 8.25
N ILE A 74 -7.78 4.29 7.92
CA ILE A 74 -8.31 4.36 6.56
C ILE A 74 -7.34 5.13 5.63
N SER A 75 -6.82 6.27 6.07
CA SER A 75 -5.89 7.06 5.27
C SER A 75 -4.60 6.30 4.98
N THR A 76 -4.08 5.54 5.96
CA THR A 76 -2.89 4.70 5.80
C THR A 76 -3.14 3.56 4.81
N TYR A 77 -4.35 2.98 4.80
CA TYR A 77 -4.74 1.97 3.82
C TYR A 77 -4.77 2.54 2.40
N ILE A 78 -5.43 3.69 2.23
CA ILE A 78 -5.52 4.39 0.94
C ILE A 78 -4.12 4.78 0.45
N ALA A 79 -3.29 5.36 1.31
CA ALA A 79 -1.93 5.76 0.98
C ALA A 79 -1.09 4.56 0.52
N THR A 80 -1.17 3.44 1.26
CA THR A 80 -0.49 2.20 0.90
C THR A 80 -0.97 1.71 -0.47
N TYR A 81 -2.28 1.66 -0.70
CA TYR A 81 -2.84 1.27 -2.00
C TYR A 81 -2.31 2.16 -3.14
N LEU A 82 -2.35 3.48 -2.96
CA LEU A 82 -1.86 4.44 -3.95
C LEU A 82 -0.36 4.23 -4.26
N THR A 83 0.48 4.08 -3.23
CA THR A 83 1.91 3.81 -3.41
C THR A 83 2.14 2.54 -4.21
N PHE A 84 1.43 1.46 -3.90
CA PHE A 84 1.57 0.20 -4.66
C PHE A 84 1.07 0.32 -6.10
N THR A 85 -0.01 1.06 -6.34
CA THR A 85 -0.48 1.32 -7.71
C THR A 85 0.50 2.19 -8.50
N ALA A 86 1.13 3.18 -7.88
CA ALA A 86 2.15 4.01 -8.52
C ALA A 86 3.36 3.18 -8.93
N ILE A 87 3.89 2.36 -8.01
CA ILE A 87 5.00 1.43 -8.29
C ILE A 87 4.64 0.44 -9.40
N ALA A 88 3.39 -0.05 -9.43
CA ALA A 88 2.92 -0.95 -10.49
C ALA A 88 2.92 -0.29 -11.86
N ILE A 89 2.48 0.98 -11.94
CA ILE A 89 2.49 1.76 -13.17
C ILE A 89 3.93 2.00 -13.64
N GLU A 90 4.83 2.42 -12.75
CA GLU A 90 6.26 2.60 -13.05
C GLU A 90 6.88 1.33 -13.63
N LYS A 91 6.65 0.18 -12.97
CA LYS A 91 7.18 -1.12 -13.42
C LYS A 91 6.57 -1.56 -14.75
N SER A 92 5.29 -1.27 -15.00
CA SER A 92 4.65 -1.54 -16.28
C SER A 92 5.23 -0.69 -17.42
N GLN A 93 5.61 0.56 -17.14
CA GLN A 93 6.26 1.42 -18.11
C GLN A 93 7.68 0.94 -18.43
N GLU A 94 8.45 0.50 -17.42
CA GLU A 94 9.77 -0.10 -17.65
C GLU A 94 9.68 -1.30 -18.60
N ILE A 95 8.73 -2.23 -18.38
CA ILE A 95 8.54 -3.42 -19.22
C ILE A 95 8.23 -3.03 -20.68
N THR A 96 7.46 -1.96 -20.89
CA THR A 96 7.11 -1.47 -22.23
C THR A 96 8.31 -0.85 -22.95
N ASN A 97 9.28 -0.30 -22.19
CA ASN A 97 10.47 0.35 -22.73
C ASN A 97 11.63 -0.63 -23.03
N VAL A 98 11.55 -1.88 -22.55
CA VAL A 98 12.54 -2.93 -22.88
C VAL A 98 12.17 -3.70 -24.17
N GLN A 99 11.02 -3.40 -24.78
CA GLN A 99 10.60 -3.91 -26.08
C GLN A 99 11.10 -3.00 -27.20
#